data_AF-A0A6I0EAL4-F1
#
_entry.id   AF-A0A6I0EAL4-F1
#
_cell.length_a   1.000
_cell.length_b   1.000
_cell.length_c   1.000
_cell.angle_alpha   90.00
_cell.angle_beta   90.00
_cell.angle_gamma   90.00
#
_symmetry.space_group_name_H-M   'P 1'
#
loop_
_entity.id
_entity.type
_entity.pdbx_description
1 polymer ?
#
loop_
_entity_poly.entity_id
_entity_poly.type
_entity_poly.pdbx_seq_one_letter_code
_entity_poly.pdbx_strand_id
1 'polypeptide(L)'
;SKWGALGALAGTIVGGIAGTFLIPVPIVGSIVGACAGAAAGAGAMEYASGRSVDASTRSAAGAGVGRFAGILVKFGLGAVIWCVATVAAFWN
;
A
#
# COMPACT_ATOMS: atom_id res chain seq x y z
N SER A 1 4.98 -8.60 12.64
CA SER A 1 3.98 -8.89 13.69
C SER A 1 2.63 -9.08 13.04
N LYS A 2 1.83 -10.04 13.51
CA LYS A 2 0.50 -10.36 12.93
C LYS A 2 -0.49 -9.20 13.07
N TRP A 3 -0.42 -8.47 14.19
CA TRP A 3 -1.32 -7.35 14.48
C TRP A 3 -0.99 -6.11 13.65
N GLY A 4 0.30 -5.77 13.51
CA GLY A 4 0.74 -4.72 12.58
C GLY A 4 0.38 -5.04 11.13
N ALA A 5 0.43 -6.30 10.70
CA ALA A 5 -0.02 -6.68 9.36
C ALA A 5 -1.54 -6.49 9.17
N LEU A 6 -2.35 -6.90 10.16
CA LEU A 6 -3.80 -6.72 10.13
C LEU A 6 -4.18 -5.23 10.11
N GLY A 7 -3.52 -4.43 10.94
CA GLY A 7 -3.65 -2.98 10.96
C GLY A 7 -3.22 -2.32 9.67
N ALA A 8 -2.11 -2.77 9.09
CA ALA A 8 -1.68 -2.30 7.78
C ALA A 8 -2.78 -2.54 6.75
N LEU A 9 -3.31 -3.76 6.66
CA LEU A 9 -4.35 -4.12 5.69
C LEU A 9 -5.59 -3.25 5.83
N ALA A 10 -6.14 -3.16 7.05
CA ALA A 10 -7.33 -2.34 7.32
C ALA A 10 -7.07 -0.86 7.00
N GLY A 11 -5.95 -0.32 7.49
CA GLY A 11 -5.56 1.06 7.26
C GLY A 11 -5.31 1.36 5.78
N THR A 12 -4.74 0.43 5.01
CA THR A 12 -4.52 0.58 3.57
C THR A 12 -5.83 0.76 2.81
N ILE A 13 -6.86 -0.02 3.18
CA ILE A 13 -8.17 0.03 2.54
C ILE A 13 -8.86 1.36 2.87
N VAL A 14 -8.97 1.67 4.17
CA VAL A 14 -9.64 2.89 4.63
C VAL A 14 -8.92 4.13 4.11
N GLY A 15 -7.60 4.17 4.25
CA GLY A 15 -6.78 5.29 3.78
C GLY A 15 -6.79 5.40 2.26
N GLY A 16 -6.77 4.28 1.52
CA GLY A 16 -6.87 4.28 0.07
C GLY A 16 -8.18 4.90 -0.42
N ILE A 17 -9.31 4.43 0.13
CA ILE A 17 -10.65 4.94 -0.20
C ILE A 17 -10.76 6.42 0.19
N ALA A 18 -10.41 6.77 1.43
CA ALA A 18 -10.45 8.15 1.90
C ALA A 18 -9.56 9.06 1.05
N GLY A 19 -8.37 8.59 0.68
CA GLY A 19 -7.44 9.30 -0.18
C GLY A 19 -8.00 9.54 -1.59
N THR A 20 -8.76 8.60 -2.15
CA THR A 20 -9.45 8.79 -3.44
C THR A 20 -10.46 9.94 -3.38
N PHE A 21 -11.21 10.08 -2.29
CA PHE A 21 -12.25 11.10 -2.15
C PHE A 21 -11.71 12.46 -1.68
N LEU A 22 -10.65 12.47 -0.86
CA LEU A 22 -10.08 13.72 -0.34
C LEU A 22 -9.17 14.43 -1.34
N ILE A 23 -8.46 13.70 -2.19
CA ILE A 23 -7.48 14.27 -3.12
C ILE A 23 -8.08 14.28 -4.54
N PRO A 24 -8.20 15.46 -5.20
CA PRO A 24 -8.83 15.59 -6.52
C PRO A 24 -8.20 14.76 -7.65
N VAL A 25 -6.98 14.26 -7.44
CA VAL A 25 -6.28 13.37 -8.37
C VAL A 25 -6.46 11.93 -7.88
N PRO A 26 -7.41 11.15 -8.42
CA PRO A 26 -7.85 9.88 -7.81
C PRO A 26 -6.74 8.85 -7.68
N ILE A 27 -5.81 8.76 -8.64
CA ILE A 27 -4.69 7.80 -8.59
C ILE A 27 -3.70 8.17 -7.49
N VAL A 28 -3.27 9.44 -7.45
CA VAL A 28 -2.30 9.93 -6.45
C VAL A 28 -2.92 9.87 -5.06
N GLY A 29 -4.18 10.28 -4.94
CA GLY A 29 -4.95 10.23 -3.71
C GLY A 29 -5.03 8.84 -3.13
N SER A 30 -5.37 7.85 -3.97
CA SER A 30 -5.46 6.45 -3.54
C SER A 30 -4.11 5.88 -3.12
N ILE A 31 -3.02 6.19 -3.83
CA ILE A 31 -1.69 5.68 -3.50
C ILE A 31 -1.20 6.28 -2.18
N VAL A 32 -1.28 7.61 -2.04
CA VAL A 32 -0.84 8.31 -0.83
C VAL A 32 -1.69 7.89 0.36
N GLY A 33 -3.01 7.87 0.20
CA GLY A 33 -3.94 7.43 1.22
C GLY A 33 -3.73 5.98 1.63
N ALA A 34 -3.50 5.07 0.68
CA ALA A 34 -3.22 3.67 0.97
C ALA A 34 -1.88 3.49 1.72
N CYS A 35 -0.82 4.19 1.32
CA CYS A 35 0.48 4.11 1.99
C CYS A 35 0.44 4.72 3.40
N ALA A 36 -0.17 5.89 3.55
CA ALA A 36 -0.33 6.55 4.85
C ALA A 36 -1.24 5.74 5.78
N GLY A 37 -2.35 5.23 5.25
CA GLY A 37 -3.26 4.34 5.97
C GLY A 37 -2.60 3.03 6.38
N ALA A 38 -1.78 2.42 5.53
CA ALA A 38 -1.01 1.22 5.87
C ALA A 38 -0.03 1.47 7.02
N ALA A 39 0.70 2.58 6.97
CA ALA A 39 1.65 2.95 8.02
C ALA A 39 0.93 3.26 9.35
N ALA A 40 -0.10 4.11 9.31
CA ALA A 40 -0.88 4.49 10.49
C ALA A 40 -1.61 3.30 11.11
N GLY A 41 -2.26 2.46 10.28
CA GLY A 41 -2.97 1.28 10.74
C GLY A 41 -2.04 0.23 11.34
N ALA A 42 -0.87 0.00 10.74
CA ALA A 42 0.13 -0.91 11.29
C ALA A 42 0.65 -0.41 12.65
N GLY A 43 1.00 0.87 12.74
CA GLY A 43 1.52 1.47 13.97
C GLY A 43 0.49 1.50 15.10
N ALA A 44 -0.76 1.87 14.78
CA ALA A 44 -1.85 1.92 15.76
C ALA A 44 -2.16 0.53 16.33
N MET A 45 -2.24 -0.50 15.48
CA MET A 45 -2.53 -1.86 15.93
C MET A 45 -1.36 -2.49 16.69
N GLU A 46 -0.12 -2.22 16.28
CA GLU A 46 1.06 -2.71 16.98
C GLU A 46 1.19 -2.04 18.37
N TYR A 47 0.88 -0.74 18.46
CA TYR A 47 0.84 -0.01 19.73
C TYR A 47 -0.29 -0.52 20.65
N ALA A 48 -1.50 -0.71 20.10
CA ALA A 48 -2.63 -1.29 20.85
C ALA A 48 -2.35 -2.72 21.34
N SER A 49 -1.43 -3.43 20.70
CA SER A 49 -0.99 -4.77 21.12
C SER A 49 0.08 -4.75 22.22
N GLY A 50 0.40 -3.59 22.79
CA GLY A 50 1.35 -3.43 23.90
C GLY A 50 2.82 -3.45 23.51
N ARG A 51 3.13 -3.23 22.22
CA ARG A 51 4.51 -3.21 21.71
C ARG A 51 5.18 -1.86 21.98
N SER A 52 6.51 -1.84 22.10
CA SER A 52 7.25 -0.58 22.25
C SER A 52 7.03 0.35 21.06
N VAL A 53 7.01 1.66 21.35
CA VAL A 53 6.79 2.71 20.34
C VAL A 53 7.82 2.56 19.21
N ASP A 54 9.09 2.35 19.55
CA ASP A 54 10.20 2.20 18.60
C ASP A 54 10.00 1.04 17.61
N ALA A 55 9.57 -0.12 18.12
CA ALA A 55 9.26 -1.28 17.28
C ALA A 55 8.03 -1.03 16.41
N SER A 56 7.05 -0.28 16.92
CA SER A 56 5.84 0.12 16.19
C SER A 56 6.15 1.06 15.03
N THR A 57 6.98 2.10 15.24
CA THR A 57 7.35 3.04 14.17
C THR A 57 8.12 2.35 13.04
N ARG A 58 9.01 1.41 13.39
CA ARG A 58 9.76 0.64 12.40
C ARG A 58 8.84 -0.27 11.57
N SER A 59 7.84 -0.89 12.21
CA SER A 59 6.81 -1.67 11.53
C SER A 59 5.90 -0.80 10.64
N ALA A 60 5.50 0.37 11.13
CA ALA A 60 4.67 1.33 10.41
C ALA A 60 5.36 1.86 9.15
N ALA A 61 6.63 2.28 9.26
CA ALA A 61 7.43 2.72 8.12
C ALA A 61 7.61 1.58 7.10
N GLY A 62 7.90 0.36 7.58
CA GLY A 62 8.02 -0.82 6.72
C GLY A 62 6.72 -1.14 5.97
N ALA A 63 5.55 -1.01 6.63
CA ALA A 63 4.25 -1.24 6.01
C ALA A 63 3.96 -0.23 4.89
N GLY A 64 4.23 1.06 5.12
CA GLY A 64 4.05 2.12 4.11
C GLY A 64 4.97 1.93 2.90
N VAL A 65 6.28 1.74 3.13
CA VAL A 65 7.27 1.54 2.06
C VAL A 65 6.99 0.24 1.29
N GLY A 66 6.69 -0.85 1.99
CA GLY A 66 6.33 -2.12 1.37
C GLY A 66 5.08 -2.00 0.50
N ARG A 67 4.10 -1.19 0.92
CA ARG A 67 2.90 -0.93 0.11
C ARG A 67 3.24 -0.17 -1.16
N PHE A 68 4.04 0.89 -1.06
CA PHE A 68 4.48 1.67 -2.21
C PHE A 68 5.29 0.83 -3.21
N ALA A 69 6.27 0.08 -2.72
CA ALA A 69 7.07 -0.84 -3.54
C ALA A 69 6.20 -1.88 -4.24
N GLY A 70 5.22 -2.47 -3.54
CA GLY A 70 4.29 -3.43 -4.12
C GLY A 70 3.42 -2.85 -5.24
N ILE A 71 3.02 -1.58 -5.14
CA ILE A 71 2.29 -0.87 -6.20
C ILE A 71 3.18 -0.71 -7.43
N LEU A 72 4.41 -0.22 -7.24
CA LEU A 72 5.37 -0.02 -8.34
C LEU A 72 5.72 -1.32 -9.07
N VAL A 73 5.98 -2.39 -8.32
CA VAL A 73 6.30 -3.71 -8.87
C VAL A 73 5.13 -4.25 -9.70
N LYS A 74 3.89 -4.14 -9.21
CA LYS A 74 2.70 -4.56 -9.97
C LYS A 74 2.50 -3.73 -11.22
N PHE A 75 2.77 -2.43 -11.17
CA PHE A 75 2.71 -1.57 -12.33
C PHE A 75 3.71 -2.00 -13.40
N GLY A 76 4.97 -2.26 -13.00
CA GLY A 76 6.01 -2.76 -13.90
C GLY A 76 5.66 -4.12 -14.52
N LEU A 77 5.22 -5.08 -13.70
CA LEU A 77 4.78 -6.39 -14.19
C LEU A 77 3.58 -6.29 -15.15
N GLY A 78 2.61 -5.43 -14.83
CA GLY A 78 1.48 -5.14 -15.71
C GLY A 78 1.92 -4.59 -17.07
N ALA A 79 2.89 -3.67 -17.08
CA ALA A 79 3.45 -3.14 -18.31
C ALA A 79 4.16 -4.22 -19.15
N VAL A 80 4.93 -5.12 -18.51
CA VAL A 80 5.58 -6.25 -19.20
C VAL A 80 4.55 -7.19 -19.82
N ILE A 81 3.52 -7.59 -19.06
CA ILE A 81 2.42 -8.44 -19.55
C ILE A 81 1.73 -7.78 -20.73
N TRP A 82 1.43 -6.49 -20.62
CA TRP A 82 0.81 -5.72 -21.69
C TRP A 82 1.68 -5.70 -22.94
N CYS A 83 2.99 -5.45 -22.83
CA CYS A 83 3.91 -5.50 -23.98
C CYS A 83 3.92 -6.87 -24.66
N VAL A 84 4.03 -7.95 -23.88
CA VAL A 84 4.03 -9.32 -24.43
C VAL A 84 2.71 -9.64 -25.13
N ALA A 85 1.59 -9.30 -24.51
CA ALA A 85 0.26 -9.53 -25.09
C ALA A 85 0.05 -8.73 -26.37
N THR A 86 0.51 -7.47 -26.41
CA THR A 86 0.42 -6.61 -27.59
C THR A 86 1.25 -7.17 -28.75
N VAL A 87 2.50 -7.58 -28.49
CA VAL A 87 3.35 -8.22 -29.50
C VAL A 87 2.71 -9.52 -30.01
N ALA A 88 2.22 -10.37 -29.11
CA ALA A 88 1.55 -11.62 -29.50
C ALA A 88 0.27 -11.39 -30.32
N ALA A 89 -0.48 -10.32 -30.03
CA ALA A 89 -1.71 -9.99 -30.73
C ALA A 89 -1.47 -9.44 -32.16
N PHE A 90 -0.38 -8.71 -32.37
CA PHE A 90 -0.04 -8.13 -33.68
C PHE A 90 0.93 -8.97 -34.51
N TRP A 91 1.53 -10.02 -33.94
CA TRP A 91 2.32 -11.04 -34.65
C TRP A 91 1.47 -12.25 -35.07
N ASN A 92 0.15 -12.10 -35.15
CA ASN A 92 -0.78 -13.10 -35.70
C ASN A 92 -1.36 -12.59 -37.03
#